data_AF-A0A024EF83-F1
#
_entry.id   AF-A0A024EF83-F1
#
_cell.length_a   1.000
_cell.length_b   1.000
_cell.length_c   1.000
_cell.angle_alpha   90.00
_cell.angle_beta   90.00
_cell.angle_gamma   90.00
#
_symmetry.space_group_name_H-M   'P 1'
#
loop_
_entity.id
_entity.type
_entity.pdbx_description
1 polymer ?
#
loop_
_entity_poly.entity_id
_entity_poly.type
_entity_poly.pdbx_seq_one_letter_code
_entity_poly.pdbx_strand_id
1 'polypeptide(L)'
;MMPRALLALLMLVALPLWAAEPKELTWSEMIPPDAAPEVPNMTPLHDLSQMSSALESAPAARQDMPNAPVVKNLDGQNIRLPGYIVPLEVSEEGRTTEFLLVPYFGACIHVPPPPSNQIVHVKSEVGVKLDELYQPYWIEGALQVKASTSELADAGYQMEADKIYVYELPE
;
A
#
# COMPACT_ATOMS: atom_id res chain seq x y z
N MET A 1 -45.96 38.12 27.74
CA MET A 1 -45.01 37.14 28.33
C MET A 1 -45.54 35.76 27.93
N MET A 2 -44.92 34.84 27.21
CA MET A 2 -43.60 34.62 26.60
C MET A 2 -43.87 33.78 25.33
N PRO A 3 -43.07 33.93 24.25
CA PRO A 3 -42.43 32.72 23.71
C PRO A 3 -41.05 33.07 23.15
N ARG A 4 -40.01 32.92 23.97
CA ARG A 4 -38.61 33.02 23.51
C ARG A 4 -37.75 31.83 23.92
N ALA A 5 -38.34 30.84 24.60
CA ALA A 5 -37.56 29.77 25.24
C ALA A 5 -37.43 28.49 24.40
N LEU A 6 -38.06 28.39 23.22
CA LEU A 6 -38.04 27.14 22.44
C LEU A 6 -36.89 27.04 21.40
N LEU A 7 -36.18 28.13 21.11
CA LEU A 7 -35.11 28.10 20.09
C LEU A 7 -33.72 27.73 20.63
N ALA A 8 -33.55 27.64 21.95
CA ALA A 8 -32.22 27.45 22.56
C ALA A 8 -31.85 25.98 22.82
N LEU A 9 -32.76 25.02 22.63
CA LEU A 9 -32.53 23.62 23.01
C LEU A 9 -32.05 22.72 21.85
N LEU A 10 -31.97 23.22 20.62
CA LEU A 10 -31.59 22.42 19.44
C LEU A 10 -30.10 22.53 19.03
N MET A 11 -29.28 23.23 19.80
CA MET A 11 -27.86 23.49 19.48
C MET A 11 -26.86 22.59 20.22
N LEU A 12 -27.29 21.64 21.07
CA LEU A 12 -26.38 20.98 22.03
C LEU A 12 -25.98 19.53 21.72
N VAL A 13 -26.22 19.01 20.52
CA VAL A 13 -25.73 17.66 20.14
C VAL A 13 -25.13 17.68 18.74
N ALA A 14 -24.18 18.57 18.49
CA ALA A 14 -23.19 18.37 17.44
C ALA A 14 -22.00 17.67 18.09
N LEU A 15 -22.04 16.33 18.17
CA LEU A 15 -20.82 15.58 18.47
C LEU A 15 -19.82 15.88 17.34
N PRO A 16 -18.58 16.30 17.65
CA PRO A 16 -17.58 16.45 16.62
C PRO A 16 -17.40 15.06 16.00
N LEU A 17 -17.70 14.96 14.70
CA LEU A 17 -17.37 13.79 13.90
C LEU A 17 -15.86 13.83 13.68
N TRP A 18 -15.08 13.66 14.75
CA TRP A 18 -13.64 13.48 14.61
C TRP A 18 -13.43 12.12 13.95
N ALA A 19 -12.87 12.14 12.74
CA ALA A 19 -12.38 10.94 12.10
C ALA A 19 -11.37 10.29 13.07
N ALA A 20 -11.60 9.03 13.43
CA ALA A 20 -10.65 8.28 14.23
C ALA A 20 -9.30 8.26 13.51
N GLU A 21 -8.20 8.38 14.27
CA GLU A 21 -6.87 8.23 13.70
C GLU A 21 -6.75 6.86 13.02
N PRO A 22 -6.07 6.79 11.85
CA PRO A 22 -5.89 5.53 11.15
C PRO A 22 -5.12 4.55 12.03
N LYS A 23 -5.52 3.27 12.01
CA LYS A 23 -4.79 2.22 12.71
C LYS A 23 -3.41 2.06 12.05
N GLU A 24 -2.34 2.30 12.78
CA GLU A 24 -1.01 1.92 12.31
C GLU A 24 -0.94 0.40 12.18
N LEU A 25 -0.60 -0.05 10.98
CA LEU A 25 -0.51 -1.46 10.62
C LEU A 25 0.94 -1.78 10.26
N THR A 26 1.40 -2.95 10.69
CA THR A 26 2.69 -3.52 10.27
C THR A 26 2.49 -4.63 9.26
N TRP A 27 3.48 -4.85 8.40
CA TRP A 27 3.43 -5.92 7.39
C TRP A 27 3.23 -7.31 8.00
N SER A 28 3.82 -7.59 9.17
CA SER A 28 3.62 -8.86 9.89
C SER A 28 2.17 -9.10 10.33
N GLU A 29 1.39 -8.05 10.60
CA GLU A 29 -0.03 -8.19 10.96
C GLU A 29 -0.93 -8.52 9.74
N MET A 30 -0.38 -8.45 8.53
CA MET A 30 -1.07 -8.80 7.28
C MET A 30 -0.91 -10.28 6.91
N ILE A 31 -0.12 -11.03 7.70
CA ILE A 31 0.10 -12.46 7.56
C ILE A 31 -0.77 -13.17 8.61
N PRO A 32 -1.67 -14.10 8.20
CA PRO A 32 -2.44 -14.89 9.14
C PRO A 32 -1.54 -15.69 10.09
N PRO A 33 -1.90 -15.82 11.39
CA PRO A 33 -1.04 -16.49 12.38
C PRO A 33 -0.82 -17.98 12.11
N ASP A 34 -1.69 -18.60 11.31
CA ASP A 34 -1.65 -19.98 10.86
C ASP A 34 -1.03 -20.16 9.46
N ALA A 35 -0.61 -19.08 8.81
CA ALA A 35 0.07 -19.13 7.52
C ALA A 35 1.47 -19.76 7.66
N ALA A 36 1.92 -20.42 6.59
CA ALA A 36 3.30 -20.89 6.52
C ALA A 36 4.27 -19.70 6.63
N PRO A 37 5.47 -19.87 7.24
CA PRO A 37 6.47 -18.81 7.27
C PRO A 37 6.82 -18.33 5.87
N GLU A 38 6.63 -17.04 5.64
CA GLU A 38 6.94 -16.38 4.38
C GLU A 38 8.37 -15.84 4.47
N VAL A 39 9.31 -16.51 3.80
CA VAL A 39 10.67 -15.99 3.64
C VAL A 39 10.76 -15.34 2.27
N PRO A 40 10.91 -14.00 2.19
CA PRO A 40 11.03 -13.32 0.90
C PRO A 40 12.24 -13.86 0.12
N ASN A 41 12.02 -14.17 -1.15
CA ASN A 41 13.12 -14.51 -2.05
C ASN A 41 13.84 -13.22 -2.47
N MET A 42 15.00 -12.97 -1.85
CA MET A 42 15.81 -11.78 -2.11
C MET A 42 16.89 -12.01 -3.18
N THR A 43 16.77 -13.08 -3.99
CA THR A 43 17.72 -13.36 -5.07
C THR A 43 17.57 -12.27 -6.15
N PRO A 44 18.65 -11.55 -6.53
CA PRO A 44 18.56 -10.53 -7.57
C PRO A 44 18.11 -11.11 -8.92
N LEU A 45 17.25 -10.38 -9.62
CA LEU A 45 16.72 -10.76 -10.94
C LEU A 45 17.73 -10.56 -12.05
N HIS A 46 18.63 -9.59 -11.87
CA HIS A 46 19.71 -9.33 -12.81
C HIS A 46 21.02 -9.88 -12.26
N ASP A 47 21.58 -10.86 -12.97
CA ASP A 47 22.94 -11.31 -12.72
C ASP A 47 23.92 -10.37 -13.44
N LEU A 48 24.48 -9.41 -12.68
CA LEU A 48 25.49 -8.48 -13.17
C LEU A 48 26.75 -9.18 -13.72
N SER A 49 26.96 -10.47 -13.42
CA SER A 49 28.06 -11.26 -13.97
C SER A 49 27.81 -11.77 -15.39
N GLN A 50 26.56 -11.72 -15.88
CA GLN A 50 26.14 -12.20 -17.21
C GLN A 50 25.72 -11.05 -18.14
N MET A 51 26.30 -9.86 -17.95
CA MET A 51 26.00 -8.64 -18.71
C MET A 51 26.58 -8.68 -20.14
N SER A 52 26.22 -9.69 -20.92
CA SER A 52 26.33 -9.70 -22.38
C SER A 52 24.96 -9.97 -22.98
N SER A 53 24.36 -8.91 -23.53
CA SER A 53 23.22 -8.92 -24.46
C SER A 53 21.92 -9.60 -24.00
N ALA A 54 21.13 -8.93 -23.14
CA ALA A 54 19.66 -8.95 -23.18
C ALA A 54 19.10 -8.06 -22.06
N LEU A 55 19.06 -6.74 -22.25
CA LEU A 55 18.43 -5.82 -21.30
C LEU A 55 16.95 -5.53 -21.61
N GLU A 56 16.41 -6.06 -22.70
CA GLU A 56 15.17 -5.52 -23.30
C GLU A 56 13.93 -6.41 -23.20
N SER A 57 13.94 -7.51 -22.41
CA SER A 57 12.73 -8.35 -22.23
C SER A 57 12.93 -9.48 -21.20
N ALA A 58 13.42 -9.17 -20.00
CA ALA A 58 13.29 -10.13 -18.92
C ALA A 58 11.80 -10.23 -18.53
N PRO A 59 11.16 -11.41 -18.57
CA PRO A 59 9.79 -11.54 -18.08
C PRO A 59 9.71 -11.12 -16.61
N ALA A 60 8.58 -10.54 -16.21
CA ALA A 60 8.32 -10.21 -14.81
C ALA A 60 8.68 -11.40 -13.92
N ALA A 61 9.41 -11.12 -12.85
CA ALA A 61 9.88 -12.16 -11.95
C ALA A 61 8.71 -12.95 -11.39
N ARG A 62 8.87 -14.28 -11.36
CA ARG A 62 7.83 -15.16 -10.82
C ARG A 62 7.62 -14.84 -9.35
N GLN A 63 6.38 -14.49 -9.00
CA GLN A 63 5.94 -14.41 -7.60
C GLN A 63 5.76 -15.83 -7.06
N ASP A 64 6.42 -16.15 -5.94
CA ASP A 64 6.40 -17.49 -5.36
C ASP A 64 5.03 -17.81 -4.72
N MET A 65 4.39 -16.81 -4.12
CA MET A 65 3.11 -16.94 -3.40
C MET A 65 2.07 -15.90 -3.88
N PRO A 66 1.55 -16.03 -5.12
CA PRO A 66 0.57 -15.08 -5.69
C PRO A 66 -0.81 -15.16 -5.03
N ASN A 67 -1.11 -16.25 -4.31
CA ASN A 67 -2.39 -16.49 -3.65
C ASN A 67 -2.21 -16.75 -2.15
N ALA A 68 -1.36 -15.94 -1.50
CA ALA A 68 -1.11 -16.05 -0.07
C ALA A 68 -2.38 -15.75 0.75
N PRO A 69 -2.60 -16.40 1.90
CA PRO A 69 -3.78 -16.18 2.71
C PRO A 69 -3.78 -14.78 3.34
N VAL A 70 -4.95 -14.15 3.39
CA VAL A 70 -5.14 -12.76 3.85
C VAL A 70 -5.84 -12.70 5.21
N VAL A 71 -5.62 -11.63 5.96
CA VAL A 71 -6.30 -11.36 7.24
C VAL A 71 -7.62 -10.64 6.97
N LYS A 72 -8.71 -11.41 6.86
CA LYS A 72 -10.05 -10.91 6.49
C LYS A 72 -10.57 -9.79 7.39
N ASN A 73 -10.19 -9.75 8.66
CA ASN A 73 -10.64 -8.73 9.61
C ASN A 73 -10.08 -7.34 9.31
N LEU A 74 -9.06 -7.22 8.44
CA LEU A 74 -8.54 -5.92 8.01
C LEU A 74 -9.43 -5.20 6.98
N ASP A 75 -10.44 -5.89 6.43
CA ASP A 75 -11.33 -5.32 5.42
C ASP A 75 -12.11 -4.11 5.96
N GLY A 76 -12.08 -3.03 5.20
CA GLY A 76 -12.73 -1.76 5.51
C GLY A 76 -12.07 -0.96 6.63
N GLN A 77 -10.96 -1.42 7.22
CA GLN A 77 -10.27 -0.65 8.26
C GLN A 77 -9.56 0.56 7.64
N ASN A 78 -9.71 1.71 8.29
CA ASN A 78 -8.86 2.86 7.99
C ASN A 78 -7.50 2.64 8.64
N ILE A 79 -6.45 2.46 7.82
CA ILE A 79 -5.12 2.09 8.30
C ILE A 79 -4.08 3.08 7.81
N ARG A 80 -2.91 3.03 8.46
CA ARG A 80 -1.68 3.65 8.01
C ARG A 80 -0.60 2.58 7.90
N LEU A 81 0.01 2.43 6.72
CA LEU A 81 1.01 1.40 6.43
C LEU A 81 2.27 2.03 5.81
N PRO A 82 3.49 1.72 6.30
CA PRO A 82 4.70 2.22 5.70
C PRO A 82 5.17 1.27 4.59
N GLY A 83 5.74 1.79 3.51
CA GLY A 83 6.31 0.93 2.47
C GLY A 83 6.99 1.68 1.35
N TYR A 84 7.50 0.92 0.39
CA TYR A 84 8.07 1.43 -0.86
C TYR A 84 7.04 1.34 -1.97
N ILE A 85 7.14 2.25 -2.94
CA ILE A 85 6.20 2.38 -4.05
C ILE A 85 6.82 1.76 -5.31
N VAL A 86 6.10 0.82 -5.91
CA VAL A 86 6.40 0.26 -7.24
C VAL A 86 5.34 0.79 -8.22
N PRO A 87 5.70 1.70 -9.14
CA PRO A 87 4.73 2.35 -10.01
C PRO A 87 4.12 1.35 -11.01
N LEU A 88 2.80 1.40 -11.20
CA LEU A 88 2.08 0.66 -12.24
C LEU A 88 1.63 1.59 -13.38
N GLU A 89 1.10 2.76 -13.01
CA GLU A 89 0.72 3.82 -13.96
C GLU A 89 1.43 5.13 -13.58
N VAL A 90 1.83 5.90 -14.59
CA VAL A 90 2.44 7.23 -14.44
C VAL A 90 1.65 8.22 -15.28
N SER A 91 1.17 9.29 -14.65
CA SER A 91 0.43 10.38 -15.30
C SER A 91 1.33 11.22 -16.21
N GLU A 92 0.72 12.04 -17.05
CA GLU A 92 1.42 13.00 -17.92
C GLU A 92 2.31 13.99 -17.12
N GLU A 93 1.97 14.22 -15.86
CA GLU A 93 2.71 15.10 -14.94
C GLU A 93 3.91 14.39 -14.28
N GLY A 94 4.20 13.15 -14.65
CA GLY A 94 5.31 12.36 -14.10
C GLY A 94 5.05 11.87 -12.68
N ARG A 95 3.78 11.67 -12.31
CA ARG A 95 3.36 11.18 -10.99
C ARG A 95 2.75 9.79 -11.11
N THR A 96 3.09 8.87 -10.22
CA THR A 96 2.43 7.57 -10.16
C THR A 96 1.15 7.66 -9.34
N THR A 97 0.01 7.36 -9.99
CA THR A 97 -1.34 7.41 -9.41
C THR A 97 -1.92 6.03 -9.15
N GLU A 98 -1.32 4.99 -9.72
CA GLU A 98 -1.60 3.58 -9.44
C GLU A 98 -0.26 2.85 -9.22
N PHE A 99 -0.13 2.17 -8.09
CA PHE A 99 1.13 1.54 -7.68
C PHE A 99 0.91 0.36 -6.72
N LEU A 100 1.95 -0.47 -6.57
CA LEU A 100 2.03 -1.44 -5.49
C LEU A 100 2.82 -0.86 -4.32
N LEU A 101 2.25 -0.91 -3.12
CA LEU A 101 2.97 -0.67 -1.88
C LEU A 101 3.56 -1.99 -1.39
N VAL A 102 4.85 -2.00 -1.07
CA VAL A 102 5.62 -3.20 -0.72
C VAL A 102 6.53 -2.98 0.50
N PRO A 103 6.90 -4.04 1.26
CA PRO A 103 7.67 -3.91 2.49
C PRO A 103 9.15 -3.57 2.31
N TYR A 104 9.72 -3.71 1.11
CA TYR A 104 11.15 -3.51 0.89
C TYR A 104 11.47 -2.87 -0.45
N PHE A 105 12.58 -2.14 -0.49
CA PHE A 105 13.06 -1.46 -1.69
C PHE A 105 13.48 -2.47 -2.78
N GLY A 106 13.19 -2.13 -4.03
CA GLY A 106 13.56 -2.95 -5.19
C GLY A 106 12.68 -4.19 -5.42
N ALA A 107 11.61 -4.38 -4.64
CA ALA A 107 10.66 -5.46 -4.87
C ALA A 107 10.07 -5.40 -6.29
N CYS A 108 9.77 -6.57 -6.85
CA CYS A 108 9.24 -6.78 -8.21
C CYS A 108 10.20 -6.44 -9.37
N ILE A 109 11.12 -5.48 -9.18
CA ILE A 109 12.00 -4.97 -10.25
C ILE A 109 13.43 -5.48 -10.11
N HIS A 110 14.00 -5.46 -8.90
CA HIS A 110 15.38 -5.89 -8.64
C HIS A 110 15.45 -7.26 -7.99
N VAL A 111 14.45 -7.60 -7.18
CA VAL A 111 14.25 -8.92 -6.56
C VAL A 111 12.80 -9.36 -6.82
N PRO A 112 12.50 -10.67 -6.72
CA PRO A 112 11.15 -11.19 -6.88
C PRO A 112 10.07 -10.45 -6.05
N PRO A 113 8.82 -10.42 -6.54
CA PRO A 113 7.70 -9.86 -5.79
C PRO A 113 7.49 -10.56 -4.43
N PRO A 114 7.05 -9.82 -3.39
CA PRO A 114 6.61 -10.41 -2.13
C PRO A 114 5.42 -11.37 -2.32
N PRO A 115 5.07 -12.19 -1.31
CA PRO A 115 3.77 -12.86 -1.25
C PRO A 115 2.61 -11.87 -1.39
N SER A 116 1.48 -12.28 -1.96
CA SER A 116 0.39 -11.34 -2.26
C SER A 116 -0.25 -10.70 -1.02
N ASN A 117 -0.20 -11.34 0.14
CA ASN A 117 -0.60 -10.77 1.43
C ASN A 117 0.45 -9.80 2.04
N GLN A 118 1.52 -9.52 1.30
CA GLN A 118 2.54 -8.52 1.60
C GLN A 118 2.62 -7.46 0.48
N ILE A 119 1.53 -7.28 -0.28
CA ILE A 119 1.40 -6.26 -1.32
C ILE A 119 0.03 -5.61 -1.20
N VAL A 120 0.00 -4.27 -1.26
CA VAL A 120 -1.24 -3.49 -1.38
C VAL A 120 -1.25 -2.80 -2.74
N HIS A 121 -2.29 -3.03 -3.53
CA HIS A 121 -2.52 -2.27 -4.76
C HIS A 121 -3.22 -0.95 -4.41
N VAL A 122 -2.53 0.16 -4.61
CA VAL A 122 -2.97 1.49 -4.19
C VAL A 122 -3.30 2.35 -5.40
N LYS A 123 -4.42 3.06 -5.31
CA LYS A 123 -4.78 4.18 -6.20
C LYS A 123 -4.80 5.48 -5.42
N SER A 124 -4.41 6.58 -6.07
CA SER A 124 -4.37 7.90 -5.47
C SER A 124 -4.66 8.99 -6.50
N GLU A 125 -5.52 9.95 -6.14
CA GLU A 125 -5.80 11.11 -6.99
C GLU A 125 -4.56 12.01 -7.15
N VAL A 126 -3.78 12.19 -6.08
CA VAL A 126 -2.61 13.08 -6.08
C VAL A 126 -1.36 12.36 -6.58
N GLY A 127 -1.21 11.07 -6.29
CA GLY A 127 -0.04 10.27 -6.67
C GLY A 127 1.27 10.73 -6.03
N VAL A 128 2.41 10.19 -6.49
CA VAL A 128 3.77 10.51 -6.01
C VAL A 128 4.71 10.75 -7.19
N LYS A 129 5.67 11.69 -7.09
CA LYS A 129 6.60 11.92 -8.20
C LYS A 129 7.52 10.73 -8.41
N LEU A 130 7.76 10.38 -9.67
CA LEU A 130 8.58 9.22 -10.04
C LEU A 130 10.03 9.30 -9.54
N ASP A 131 10.60 10.50 -9.49
CA ASP A 131 11.98 10.76 -9.02
C ASP A 131 12.12 10.73 -7.49
N GLU A 132 11.00 10.64 -6.75
CA GLU A 132 10.96 10.60 -5.29
C GLU A 132 10.66 9.19 -4.74
N LEU A 133 10.58 8.15 -5.59
CA LEU A 133 10.19 6.78 -5.18
C LEU A 133 11.32 5.97 -4.51
N TYR A 134 12.53 6.55 -4.35
CA TYR A 134 13.66 5.89 -3.71
C TYR A 134 13.54 5.79 -2.17
N GLN A 135 12.61 6.53 -1.58
CA GLN A 135 12.37 6.58 -0.14
C GLN A 135 11.06 5.88 0.24
N PRO A 136 10.90 5.43 1.50
CA PRO A 136 9.64 4.88 1.97
C PRO A 136 8.60 5.98 2.25
N TYR A 137 7.33 5.60 2.19
CA TYR A 137 6.17 6.45 2.42
C TYR A 137 5.24 5.83 3.46
N TRP A 138 4.56 6.68 4.21
CA TRP A 138 3.32 6.35 4.88
C TRP A 138 2.16 6.53 3.92
N ILE A 139 1.33 5.50 3.78
CA ILE A 139 0.07 5.54 3.05
C ILE A 139 -1.08 5.35 4.04
N GLU A 140 -2.01 6.29 4.06
CA GLU A 140 -3.25 6.22 4.83
C GLU A 140 -4.44 6.01 3.90
N GLY A 141 -5.37 5.14 4.31
CA GLY A 141 -6.63 4.94 3.60
C GLY A 141 -7.40 3.72 4.09
N ALA A 142 -8.59 3.53 3.53
CA ALA A 142 -9.41 2.36 3.78
C ALA A 142 -8.84 1.13 3.06
N LEU A 143 -8.35 0.15 3.83
CA LEU A 143 -7.84 -1.11 3.28
C LEU A 143 -9.00 -2.02 2.89
N GLN A 144 -8.92 -2.62 1.71
CA GLN A 144 -9.85 -3.63 1.22
C GLN A 144 -9.14 -4.97 1.11
N VAL A 145 -9.75 -6.02 1.65
CA VAL A 145 -9.28 -7.41 1.46
C VAL A 145 -9.84 -7.91 0.15
N LYS A 146 -9.20 -7.47 -0.94
CA LYS A 146 -9.64 -7.71 -2.30
C LYS A 146 -8.44 -7.97 -3.20
N ALA A 147 -8.41 -9.17 -3.77
CA ALA A 147 -7.35 -9.57 -4.67
C ALA A 147 -7.34 -8.71 -5.95
N SER A 148 -6.16 -8.42 -6.45
CA SER A 148 -5.94 -7.81 -7.77
C SER A 148 -4.67 -8.35 -8.40
N THR A 149 -4.68 -8.42 -9.73
CA THR A 149 -3.53 -8.83 -10.54
C THR A 149 -3.02 -7.61 -11.32
N SER A 150 -1.71 -7.47 -11.40
CA SER A 150 -1.02 -6.49 -12.25
C SER A 150 0.01 -7.20 -13.13
N GLU A 151 0.67 -6.47 -14.02
CA GLU A 151 1.77 -7.02 -14.83
C GLU A 151 2.99 -7.43 -13.99
N LEU A 152 3.15 -6.86 -12.79
CA LEU A 152 4.31 -7.10 -11.93
C LEU A 152 4.06 -8.15 -10.84
N ALA A 153 2.87 -8.16 -10.23
CA ALA A 153 2.54 -9.05 -9.13
C ALA A 153 1.02 -9.15 -8.86
N ASP A 154 0.62 -10.21 -8.17
CA ASP A 154 -0.67 -10.32 -7.50
C ASP A 154 -0.63 -9.70 -6.10
N ALA A 155 -1.66 -8.95 -5.74
CA ALA A 155 -1.86 -8.35 -4.43
C ALA A 155 -3.12 -8.89 -3.77
N GLY A 156 -3.07 -9.14 -2.46
CA GLY A 156 -4.19 -9.60 -1.64
C GLY A 156 -5.05 -8.46 -1.08
N TYR A 157 -4.53 -7.23 -1.13
CA TYR A 157 -5.17 -6.04 -0.58
C TYR A 157 -5.20 -4.90 -1.59
N GLN A 158 -6.21 -4.04 -1.47
CA GLN A 158 -6.38 -2.81 -2.24
C GLN A 158 -6.58 -1.60 -1.31
N MET A 159 -6.25 -0.40 -1.77
CA MET A 159 -6.49 0.84 -1.04
C MET A 159 -6.71 2.02 -2.00
N GLU A 160 -7.69 2.86 -1.69
CA GLU A 160 -7.74 4.24 -2.19
C GLU A 160 -7.04 5.11 -1.15
N ALA A 161 -5.93 5.74 -1.52
CA ALA A 161 -5.11 6.49 -0.58
C ALA A 161 -5.69 7.89 -0.30
N ASP A 162 -5.99 8.15 0.97
CA ASP A 162 -6.43 9.45 1.47
C ASP A 162 -5.24 10.38 1.71
N LYS A 163 -4.13 9.85 2.24
CA LYS A 163 -2.89 10.59 2.45
C LYS A 163 -1.67 9.78 2.06
N ILE A 164 -0.69 10.47 1.47
CA ILE A 164 0.62 9.94 1.16
C ILE A 164 1.66 10.96 1.63
N TYR A 165 2.60 10.52 2.47
CA TYR A 165 3.67 11.37 2.94
C TYR A 165 4.92 10.55 3.23
N VAL A 166 6.09 11.21 3.15
CA VAL A 166 7.38 10.55 3.34
C VAL A 166 7.44 9.93 4.74
N TYR A 167 8.01 8.72 4.82
CA TYR A 167 8.31 8.10 6.09
C TYR A 167 9.53 8.78 6.72
N GLU A 168 9.36 9.35 7.91
CA GLU A 168 10.42 9.93 8.71
C GLU A 168 10.77 8.99 9.86
N LEU A 169 12.07 8.79 10.11
CA LEU A 169 12.52 8.06 11.28
C LEU A 169 12.14 8.86 12.55
N PRO A 170 11.53 8.23 13.56
CA PRO A 170 11.36 8.87 14.86
C PRO A 170 12.73 9.29 15.41
N GLU A 171 12.82 10.52 15.94
CA GLU A 171 14.02 10.99 16.66
C GLU A 171 14.30 10.20 17.94
#